data_AF-A0A1I7C9K4-F1
#
_entry.id   AF-A0A1I7C9K4-F1
#
_cell.length_a   1.000
_cell.length_b   1.000
_cell.length_c   1.000
_cell.angle_alpha   90.00
_cell.angle_beta   90.00
_cell.angle_gamma   90.00
#
_symmetry.space_group_name_H-M   'P 1'
#
loop_
_entity.id
_entity.type
_entity.pdbx_description
1 polymer ?
#
loop_
_entity_poly.entity_id
_entity_poly.type
_entity_poly.pdbx_seq_one_letter_code
_entity_poly.pdbx_strand_id
1 'polypeptide(L)'
;MANSSLETIYETLLAVPGMHDTVKIDLKIPRKTVLLLTEVITRGMEQKPESGNPAIRISKESEEELNTIIAESLEKAGLTILSSKLKGLTNHG
;
A
#
# COMPACT_ATOMS: atom_id res chain seq x y z
N MET A 1 11.22 15.70 21.69
CA MET A 1 11.72 14.32 21.86
C MET A 1 10.54 13.34 21.99
N ALA A 2 9.67 13.24 20.99
CA ALA A 2 8.46 12.40 21.05
C ALA A 2 8.28 11.47 19.84
N ASN A 3 8.95 11.74 18.71
CA ASN A 3 8.79 10.96 17.48
C ASN A 3 9.61 9.66 17.49
N SER A 4 10.70 9.58 18.26
CA SER A 4 11.53 8.37 18.36
C SER A 4 10.77 7.20 19.00
N SER A 5 9.85 7.47 19.92
CA SER A 5 9.11 6.41 20.62
C SER A 5 8.12 5.69 19.71
N LEU A 6 7.41 6.41 18.83
CA LEU A 6 6.43 5.81 17.92
C LEU A 6 7.12 4.90 16.90
N GLU A 7 8.20 5.39 16.30
CA GLU A 7 8.99 4.65 15.31
C GLU A 7 9.57 3.37 15.90
N THR A 8 10.18 3.44 17.08
CA THR A 8 10.69 2.26 17.79
C THR A 8 9.57 1.27 18.16
N ILE A 9 8.38 1.76 18.52
CA ILE A 9 7.22 0.89 18.80
C ILE A 9 6.79 0.14 17.53
N TYR A 10 6.68 0.83 16.39
CA TYR A 10 6.32 0.19 15.12
C TYR A 10 7.36 -0.84 14.69
N GLU A 11 8.65 -0.52 14.75
CA GLU A 11 9.72 -1.48 14.45
C GLU A 11 9.67 -2.69 15.39
N THR A 12 9.42 -2.47 16.67
CA THR A 12 9.30 -3.57 17.65
C THR A 12 8.07 -4.44 17.37
N LEU A 13 6.94 -3.85 16.99
CA LEU A 13 5.73 -4.60 16.62
C LEU A 13 5.94 -5.43 15.36
N LEU A 14 6.62 -4.87 14.35
CA LEU A 14 6.94 -5.58 13.11
C LEU A 14 8.00 -6.69 13.32
N ALA A 15 8.80 -6.59 14.38
CA ALA A 15 9.77 -7.62 14.78
C ALA A 15 9.17 -8.78 15.59
N VAL A 16 7.86 -8.77 15.87
CA VAL A 16 7.19 -9.86 16.60
C VAL A 16 7.20 -11.14 15.73
N PRO A 17 7.54 -12.31 16.32
CA PRO A 17 7.44 -13.58 15.60
C PRO A 17 6.05 -13.80 15.00
N GLY A 18 5.99 -14.24 13.75
CA GLY A 18 4.75 -14.45 13.00
C GLY A 18 4.28 -13.26 12.15
N MET A 19 4.92 -12.08 12.24
CA MET A 19 4.61 -10.95 11.35
C MET A 19 4.95 -11.19 9.87
N HIS A 20 5.74 -12.23 9.57
CA HIS A 20 6.08 -12.66 8.21
C HIS A 20 5.26 -13.89 7.78
N ASP A 21 4.32 -14.35 8.61
CA ASP A 21 3.49 -15.50 8.28
C ASP A 21 2.49 -15.10 7.20
N THR A 22 2.42 -15.90 6.14
CA THR A 22 1.45 -15.68 5.07
C THR A 22 0.03 -15.94 5.57
N VAL A 23 -0.84 -14.94 5.46
CA VAL A 23 -2.27 -15.05 5.77
C VAL A 23 -3.12 -15.05 4.50
N LYS A 24 -4.19 -15.83 4.49
CA LYS A 24 -5.17 -15.81 3.40
C LYS A 24 -6.22 -14.74 3.65
N ILE A 25 -6.34 -13.79 2.73
CA ILE A 25 -7.34 -12.73 2.78
C ILE A 25 -8.43 -13.02 1.73
N ASP A 26 -9.67 -13.27 2.16
CA ASP A 26 -10.84 -13.40 1.28
C ASP A 26 -11.65 -12.10 1.28
N LEU A 27 -11.65 -11.40 0.14
CA LEU A 27 -12.34 -10.11 -0.02
C LEU A 27 -13.37 -10.18 -1.16
N LYS A 28 -14.62 -9.82 -0.83
CA LYS A 28 -15.72 -9.69 -1.80
C LYS A 28 -16.15 -8.22 -1.87
N ILE A 29 -15.46 -7.45 -2.69
CA ILE A 29 -15.70 -6.01 -2.86
C ILE A 29 -16.00 -5.65 -4.32
N PRO A 30 -16.79 -4.59 -4.57
CA PRO A 30 -17.04 -4.12 -5.93
C PRO A 30 -15.76 -3.64 -6.63
N ARG A 31 -15.73 -3.72 -7.97
CA ARG A 31 -14.63 -3.21 -8.82
C ARG A 31 -14.23 -1.76 -8.50
N LYS A 32 -15.21 -0.90 -8.19
CA LYS A 32 -14.97 0.48 -7.76
C LYS A 32 -14.10 0.54 -6.51
N THR A 33 -14.38 -0.30 -5.52
CA THR A 33 -13.63 -0.35 -4.27
C THR A 33 -12.23 -0.90 -4.49
N VAL A 34 -12.05 -1.87 -5.39
CA VAL A 34 -10.71 -2.34 -5.79
C VAL A 34 -9.86 -1.20 -6.35
N LEU A 35 -10.40 -0.40 -7.28
CA LEU A 35 -9.67 0.75 -7.84
C LEU A 35 -9.32 1.79 -6.78
N LEU A 36 -10.26 2.11 -5.89
CA LEU A 36 -10.02 3.06 -4.81
C LEU A 36 -8.96 2.54 -3.84
N LEU A 37 -9.01 1.25 -3.49
CA LEU A 37 -8.02 0.61 -2.62
C LEU A 37 -6.62 0.71 -3.23
N THR A 38 -6.47 0.35 -4.51
CA THR A 38 -5.18 0.40 -5.19
C THR A 38 -4.62 1.82 -5.27
N GLU A 39 -5.48 2.80 -5.51
CA GLU A 39 -5.08 4.22 -5.57
C GLU A 39 -4.65 4.76 -4.20
N VAL A 40 -5.37 4.40 -3.13
CA VAL A 40 -5.02 4.81 -1.76
C VAL A 40 -3.67 4.23 -1.35
N ILE A 41 -3.42 2.95 -1.67
CA ILE A 41 -2.14 2.30 -1.36
C ILE A 41 -1.00 2.98 -2.14
N THR A 42 -1.15 3.16 -3.46
CA THR A 42 -0.13 3.85 -4.29
C THR A 42 0.19 5.24 -3.76
N ARG A 43 -0.84 6.07 -3.47
CA ARG A 43 -0.62 7.41 -2.90
C ARG A 43 0.02 7.38 -1.53
N GLY A 44 -0.32 6.40 -0.69
CA GLY A 44 0.29 6.21 0.61
C GLY A 44 1.78 5.90 0.52
N MET A 45 2.18 5.13 -0.50
CA MET A 45 3.59 4.79 -0.77
C MET A 45 4.39 5.97 -1.35
N GLU A 46 3.75 6.85 -2.12
CA GLU A 46 4.38 8.03 -2.73
C GLU A 46 4.59 9.21 -1.76
N GLN A 47 4.05 9.15 -0.53
CA GLN A 47 4.20 10.23 0.45
C GLN A 47 5.66 10.37 0.89
N LYS A 48 6.25 11.54 0.61
CA LYS A 48 7.60 11.88 1.07
C LYS A 48 7.60 12.05 2.60
N PRO A 49 8.68 11.65 3.28
CA PRO A 49 8.77 11.73 4.74
C PRO A 49 8.69 13.16 5.32
N GLU A 50 8.78 14.20 4.49
CA GLU A 50 8.69 15.60 4.91
C GLU A 50 7.23 16.10 5.09
N SER A 51 6.22 15.38 4.59
CA SER A 51 4.82 15.72 4.80
C SER A 51 4.27 15.14 6.10
N GLY A 52 4.85 15.56 7.24
CA GLY A 52 4.22 15.59 8.58
C GLY A 52 3.72 14.29 9.24
N ASN A 53 3.62 13.16 8.54
CA ASN A 53 3.14 11.90 9.10
C ASN A 53 4.23 10.82 9.09
N PRO A 54 5.13 10.81 10.09
CA PRO A 54 6.21 9.83 10.22
C PRO A 54 5.73 8.40 10.52
N ALA A 55 4.41 8.16 10.60
CA ALA A 55 3.84 6.91 11.08
C ALA A 55 3.94 5.73 10.11
N ILE A 56 4.22 5.96 8.82
CA ILE A 56 4.31 4.88 7.82
C ILE A 56 5.63 4.99 7.07
N ARG A 57 6.71 4.50 7.68
CA ARG A 57 7.93 4.17 6.96
C ARG A 57 7.74 2.80 6.31
N ILE A 58 7.52 2.80 5.00
CA ILE A 58 7.43 1.57 4.21
C ILE A 58 8.86 1.15 3.87
N SER A 59 9.25 -0.07 4.22
CA SER A 59 10.51 -0.64 3.75
C SER A 59 10.39 -0.97 2.25
N LYS A 60 11.51 -1.09 1.54
CA LYS A 60 11.48 -1.48 0.11
C LYS A 60 10.77 -2.82 -0.11
N GLU A 61 10.97 -3.77 0.81
CA GLU A 61 10.33 -5.08 0.78
C GLU A 61 8.80 -4.95 0.90
N SER A 62 8.32 -4.19 1.89
CA SER A 62 6.88 -3.93 2.04
C SER A 62 6.29 -3.16 0.85
N GLU A 63 7.07 -2.30 0.21
CA GLU A 63 6.67 -1.63 -1.03
C GLU A 63 6.49 -2.62 -2.19
N GLU A 64 7.39 -3.59 -2.35
CA GLU A 64 7.26 -4.66 -3.35
C GLU A 64 6.05 -5.58 -3.08
N GLU A 65 5.80 -5.93 -1.81
CA GLU A 65 4.63 -6.70 -1.40
C GLU A 65 3.32 -5.95 -1.70
N LEU A 66 3.24 -4.66 -1.36
CA LEU A 66 2.07 -3.83 -1.65
C LEU A 66 1.83 -3.67 -3.15
N ASN A 67 2.89 -3.50 -3.95
CA ASN A 67 2.80 -3.48 -5.41
C ASN A 67 2.26 -4.80 -5.97
N THR A 68 2.68 -5.93 -5.40
CA THR A 68 2.17 -7.27 -5.76
C THR A 68 0.68 -7.37 -5.45
N ILE A 69 0.25 -6.93 -4.26
CA ILE A 69 -1.17 -6.92 -3.87
C ILE A 69 -2.00 -6.04 -4.82
N ILE A 70 -1.49 -4.87 -5.22
CA ILE A 70 -2.15 -4.00 -6.19
C ILE A 70 -2.32 -4.73 -7.53
N ALA A 71 -1.24 -5.32 -8.07
CA ALA A 71 -1.26 -6.00 -9.35
C ALA A 71 -2.26 -7.16 -9.37
N GLU A 72 -2.23 -8.03 -8.35
CA GLU A 72 -3.15 -9.15 -8.24
C GLU A 72 -4.61 -8.70 -8.07
N SER A 73 -4.84 -7.64 -7.29
CA SER A 73 -6.20 -7.12 -7.05
C SER A 73 -6.81 -6.58 -8.35
N LEU A 74 -6.02 -5.85 -9.15
CA LEU A 74 -6.45 -5.35 -10.45
C LEU A 74 -6.69 -6.48 -11.45
N GLU A 75 -5.82 -7.50 -11.47
CA GLU A 75 -5.96 -8.66 -12.34
C GLU A 75 -7.24 -9.44 -12.00
N LYS A 76 -7.41 -9.81 -10.72
CA LYS A 76 -8.60 -10.53 -10.22
C LYS A 76 -9.90 -9.76 -10.49
N ALA A 77 -9.86 -8.44 -10.45
CA ALA A 77 -11.01 -7.59 -10.74
C ALA A 77 -11.24 -7.33 -12.25
N GLY A 78 -10.27 -7.66 -13.12
CA GLY A 78 -10.28 -7.37 -14.55
C GLY A 78 -10.11 -5.88 -14.87
N LEU A 79 -9.36 -5.15 -14.04
CA LEU A 79 -9.23 -3.69 -14.07
C LEU A 79 -7.84 -3.18 -14.48
N THR A 80 -6.88 -4.07 -14.74
CA THR A 80 -5.49 -3.71 -15.10
C THR A 80 -5.42 -2.67 -16.22
N ILE A 81 -6.12 -2.90 -17.34
CA ILE A 81 -6.13 -1.97 -18.49
C ILE A 81 -6.74 -0.62 -18.12
N LEU A 82 -7.85 -0.62 -17.36
CA LEU A 82 -8.52 0.61 -16.96
C LEU A 82 -7.63 1.44 -16.03
N SER A 83 -7.00 0.79 -15.05
CA SER A 83 -6.06 1.43 -14.13
C SER A 83 -4.89 2.06 -14.88
N SER A 84 -4.29 1.35 -15.85
CA SER A 84 -3.19 1.90 -16.66
C SER A 84 -3.62 3.11 -17.49
N LYS A 85 -4.83 3.07 -18.08
CA LYS A 85 -5.39 4.22 -18.82
C LYS A 85 -5.61 5.42 -17.91
N LEU A 86 -6.17 5.20 -16.71
CA LEU A 86 -6.40 6.27 -15.74
C LEU A 86 -5.08 6.93 -15.31
N LYS A 87 -4.05 6.15 -14.99
CA LYS A 87 -2.71 6.69 -14.66
C LYS A 87 -2.12 7.54 -15.80
N GLY A 88 -2.31 7.09 -17.05
CA GLY A 88 -1.88 7.86 -18.24
C GLY A 88 -2.63 9.19 -18.41
N LEU A 89 -3.88 9.28 -17.94
CA LEU A 89 -4.66 10.52 -17.96
C LEU A 89 -4.26 11.48 -16.83
N THR A 90 -3.97 10.95 -15.63
CA THR A 90 -3.59 11.78 -14.47
C THR A 90 -2.22 12.45 -14.66
N ASN A 91 -1.29 11.82 -15.38
CA ASN A 91 0.03 12.40 -15.69
C ASN A 91 0.00 13.50 -16.77
N HIS A 92 -1.17 13.83 -17.30
CA HIS A 92 -1.39 14.93 -18.25
C HIS A 92 -2.13 16.14 -17.64
N GLY A 93 -2.22 16.22 -16.30
CA GLY A 93 -2.83 17.33 -15.55
C GLY A 93 -1.81 18.28 -14.95
#